data_AF-A0A662XZM2-F1
#
_entry.id   AF-A0A662XZM2-F1
#
_cell.length_a   1.000
_cell.length_b   1.000
_cell.length_c   1.000
_cell.angle_alpha   90.00
_cell.angle_beta   90.00
_cell.angle_gamma   90.00
#
_symmetry.space_group_name_H-M   'P 1'
#
loop_
_entity.id
_entity.type
_entity.pdbx_description
1 polymer ?
#
loop_
_entity_poly.entity_id
_entity_poly.type
_entity_poly.pdbx_seq_one_letter_code
_entity_poly.pdbx_strand_id
1 'polypeptide(L)'
;AKTMAFGELQVAVKPLPPPRRDRSEYCDPHEVTADVLLHWAGRFRHLERSLRDFEHLERHLQLENKTAVAPLPMISSAILKYCASVDDAEGSSTAWALHFWEQSGVRLAFALESYLTQLVNYPELLASSLTLKSFLHGHVLTSHTSIGETYQAAIEECLAAGGASKGCEQERVAAGCSFEHQVAVQLPNCNGVEDAKAVVVWKFASKGPQLVFSASFANISADPDVQLGKQADPYAIGSSPTDSSGVLDTQQEVAHYRTSCAFPATLEEEAPFVFGHFVASSTGTITLKWENTDTSSVLSKPLLFQVQVLPLAETGLLVEVVDSLRTVDTSQWLYDHVNASELTALEDVPGWISDNERDGSEDSYGNDEDNCAGTDLVDASGSHGAENTAFQLEDDLMATKKELKSALDQVQISEEIYKANLETITQLECSPSAAASSSKAADVSTDMDGNQQEELERMQRLCARFQEQCLWRSVEGMELEAKLASAQLEAASWREKHATQASQSEALEVQNRKLRAHKAVLVQEVKRLQPYSQVNLAALVQEAQEARMMQRSLQARLDSRELRQQEEKADEPNTDATVGAGAADFVMVEADDPESGALGALGVE
;
A
#
# COMPACT_ATOMS: atom_id res chain seq x y z
N ALA A 1 6.91 1.56 16.56
CA ALA A 1 8.15 1.84 17.32
C ALA A 1 8.30 0.82 18.45
N LYS A 2 9.04 -0.27 18.21
CA LYS A 2 9.43 -1.24 19.24
C LYS A 2 10.91 -0.99 19.54
N THR A 3 11.28 -1.01 20.81
CA THR A 3 12.61 -0.70 21.36
C THR A 3 13.73 -1.36 20.54
N MET A 4 14.57 -0.52 19.93
CA MET A 4 15.56 -0.89 18.93
C MET A 4 16.86 -1.36 19.59
N ALA A 5 17.20 -2.64 19.47
CA ALA A 5 18.45 -3.20 19.99
C ALA A 5 19.66 -2.77 19.13
N PHE A 6 20.75 -2.40 19.79
CA PHE A 6 22.03 -2.02 19.18
C PHE A 6 22.77 -3.26 18.68
N GLY A 7 22.98 -3.38 17.35
CA GLY A 7 23.93 -4.35 16.77
C GLY A 7 23.48 -5.11 15.52
N GLU A 8 22.20 -5.04 15.12
CA GLU A 8 21.67 -5.68 13.90
C GLU A 8 21.12 -4.63 12.93
N LEU A 9 21.27 -4.84 11.62
CA LEU A 9 20.65 -4.00 10.59
C LEU A 9 19.15 -4.21 10.67
N GLN A 10 18.42 -3.13 10.95
CA GLN A 10 16.97 -3.16 11.10
C GLN A 10 16.31 -2.75 9.80
N VAL A 11 15.18 -3.38 9.49
CA VAL A 11 14.34 -3.07 8.34
C VAL A 11 12.95 -2.74 8.85
N ALA A 12 12.31 -1.71 8.29
CA ALA A 12 10.89 -1.44 8.45
C ALA A 12 10.28 -1.22 7.07
N VAL A 13 9.05 -1.68 6.86
CA VAL A 13 8.36 -1.53 5.58
C VAL A 13 6.97 -0.94 5.79
N LYS A 14 6.60 0.04 4.97
CA LYS A 14 5.29 0.68 4.96
C LYS A 14 4.71 0.66 3.54
N PRO A 15 3.79 -0.26 3.22
CA PRO A 15 3.04 -0.22 1.97
C PRO A 15 2.27 1.09 1.86
N LEU A 16 2.38 1.75 0.72
CA LEU A 16 1.65 2.98 0.42
C LEU A 16 0.27 2.65 -0.13
N PRO A 17 -0.73 3.52 0.10
CA PRO A 17 -2.04 3.31 -0.49
C PRO A 17 -1.94 3.37 -2.01
N PRO A 18 -2.71 2.54 -2.74
CA PRO A 18 -2.76 2.63 -4.18
C PRO A 18 -3.12 4.07 -4.59
N PRO A 19 -2.47 4.63 -5.61
CA PRO A 19 -2.71 6.00 -6.03
C PRO A 19 -4.20 6.18 -6.33
N ARG A 20 -4.82 7.22 -5.75
CA ARG A 20 -6.21 7.59 -6.05
C ARG A 20 -6.28 8.13 -7.47
N ARG A 21 -6.34 7.24 -8.47
CA ARG A 21 -6.66 7.64 -9.85
C ARG A 21 -8.18 7.77 -10.00
N ASP A 22 -8.60 8.65 -10.90
CA ASP A 22 -10.00 8.76 -11.27
C ASP A 22 -10.55 7.39 -11.67
N ARG A 23 -11.83 7.13 -11.34
CA ARG A 23 -12.56 5.83 -11.41
C ARG A 23 -12.53 5.06 -12.76
N SER A 24 -11.77 5.53 -13.75
CA SER A 24 -11.64 5.01 -15.10
C SER A 24 -10.38 4.17 -15.33
N GLU A 25 -9.37 4.22 -14.46
CA GLU A 25 -8.11 3.49 -14.65
C GLU A 25 -7.98 2.36 -13.63
N TYR A 26 -7.92 1.12 -14.12
CA TYR A 26 -7.58 -0.06 -13.33
C TYR A 26 -6.15 0.10 -12.82
N CYS A 27 -5.96 0.11 -11.49
CA CYS A 27 -4.64 0.17 -10.89
C CYS A 27 -4.14 -1.26 -10.70
N ASP A 28 -3.06 -1.65 -11.39
CA ASP A 28 -2.44 -2.96 -11.17
C ASP A 28 -1.96 -3.03 -9.70
N PRO A 29 -2.48 -3.96 -8.86
CA PRO A 29 -2.12 -4.04 -7.46
C PRO A 29 -0.62 -4.37 -7.26
N HIS A 30 0.07 -4.90 -8.28
CA HIS A 30 1.51 -5.11 -8.24
C HIS A 30 2.32 -3.80 -8.39
N GLU A 31 1.70 -2.70 -8.86
CA GLU A 31 2.32 -1.37 -8.94
C GLU A 31 2.28 -0.60 -7.62
N VAL A 32 1.59 -1.13 -6.60
CA VAL A 32 1.60 -0.54 -5.25
C VAL A 32 3.02 -0.41 -4.75
N THR A 33 3.41 0.79 -4.35
CA THR A 33 4.72 1.10 -3.79
C THR A 33 4.73 0.86 -2.28
N ALA A 34 5.89 0.52 -1.75
CA ALA A 34 6.17 0.39 -0.33
C ALA A 34 7.44 1.16 -0.01
N ASP A 35 7.38 1.94 1.07
CA ASP A 35 8.56 2.57 1.65
C ASP A 35 9.31 1.53 2.48
N VAL A 36 10.59 1.35 2.19
CA VAL A 36 11.51 0.49 2.92
C VAL A 36 12.51 1.39 3.64
N LEU A 37 12.62 1.23 4.95
CA LEU A 37 13.54 1.96 5.80
C LEU A 37 14.58 1.00 6.38
N LEU A 38 15.84 1.21 6.03
CA LEU A 38 16.98 0.52 6.62
C LEU A 38 17.54 1.38 7.75
N HIS A 39 17.83 0.78 8.90
CA HIS A 39 18.38 1.47 10.07
C HIS A 39 19.62 0.76 10.62
N TRP A 40 20.69 1.53 10.80
CA TRP A 40 21.91 1.10 11.46
C TRP A 40 22.57 2.27 12.19
N ALA A 41 22.99 2.04 13.43
CA ALA A 41 23.77 3.00 14.23
C ALA A 41 23.20 4.44 14.27
N GLY A 42 21.86 4.59 14.35
CA GLY A 42 21.20 5.90 14.39
C GLY A 42 21.14 6.62 13.04
N ARG A 43 21.38 5.91 11.93
CA ARG A 43 21.21 6.44 10.58
C ARG A 43 20.19 5.63 9.79
N PHE A 44 19.49 6.32 8.90
CA PHE A 44 18.37 5.78 8.15
C PHE A 44 18.61 5.85 6.65
N ARG A 45 18.23 4.82 5.90
CA ARG A 45 18.14 4.87 4.44
C ARG A 45 16.72 4.53 4.01
N HIS A 46 16.11 5.44 3.25
CA HIS A 46 14.79 5.26 2.68
C HIS A 46 14.90 4.81 1.22
N LEU A 47 14.08 3.84 0.86
CA LEU A 47 13.99 3.23 -0.46
C LEU A 47 12.51 3.07 -0.81
N GLU A 48 12.13 3.36 -2.06
CA GLU A 48 10.77 3.09 -2.56
C GLU A 48 10.79 1.86 -3.46
N ARG A 49 9.99 0.83 -3.15
CA ARG A 49 9.93 -0.42 -3.94
C ARG A 49 8.49 -0.81 -4.21
N SER A 50 8.18 -1.16 -5.44
CA SER A 50 6.87 -1.72 -5.81
C SER A 50 6.72 -3.17 -5.34
N LEU A 51 5.49 -3.67 -5.17
CA LEU A 51 5.29 -5.10 -4.87
C LEU A 51 5.86 -6.00 -5.97
N ARG A 52 5.79 -5.57 -7.23
CA ARG A 52 6.46 -6.24 -8.35
C ARG A 52 7.99 -6.35 -8.14
N ASP A 53 8.62 -5.36 -7.53
CA ASP A 53 10.06 -5.39 -7.21
C ASP A 53 10.39 -6.51 -6.21
N PHE A 54 9.53 -6.75 -5.23
CA PHE A 54 9.71 -7.83 -4.24
C PHE A 54 9.54 -9.21 -4.86
N GLU A 55 8.54 -9.41 -5.72
CA GLU A 55 8.38 -10.68 -6.46
C GLU A 55 9.57 -10.93 -7.40
N HIS A 56 10.08 -9.87 -8.02
CA HIS A 56 11.25 -9.94 -8.89
C HIS A 56 12.51 -10.31 -8.09
N LEU A 57 12.71 -9.69 -6.92
CA LEU A 57 13.78 -10.04 -6.00
C LEU A 57 13.68 -11.54 -5.63
N GLU A 58 12.51 -12.02 -5.21
CA GLU A 58 12.32 -13.43 -4.88
C GLU A 58 12.71 -14.37 -6.04
N ARG A 59 12.19 -14.13 -7.25
CA ARG A 59 12.48 -14.96 -8.41
C ARG A 59 13.97 -14.95 -8.76
N HIS A 60 14.61 -13.80 -8.77
CA HIS A 60 16.03 -13.69 -9.12
C HIS A 60 16.94 -14.31 -8.06
N LEU A 61 16.63 -14.13 -6.77
CA LEU A 61 17.36 -14.81 -5.71
C LEU A 61 17.20 -16.33 -5.82
N GLN A 62 16.02 -16.85 -6.18
CA GLN A 62 15.84 -18.28 -6.44
C GLN A 62 16.68 -18.77 -7.63
N LEU A 63 16.87 -17.95 -8.67
CA LEU A 63 17.74 -18.26 -9.80
C LEU A 63 19.22 -18.26 -9.42
N GLU A 64 19.67 -17.27 -8.63
CA GLU A 64 21.05 -17.18 -8.11
C GLU A 64 21.36 -18.31 -7.11
N ASN A 65 20.37 -18.71 -6.30
CA ASN A 65 20.52 -19.67 -5.21
C ASN A 65 20.40 -21.14 -5.63
N LYS A 66 20.33 -21.45 -6.93
CA LYS A 66 20.20 -22.83 -7.46
C LYS A 66 21.29 -23.79 -6.98
N THR A 67 22.40 -23.26 -6.46
CA THR A 67 23.55 -24.03 -5.95
C THR A 67 23.61 -24.15 -4.42
N ALA A 68 22.76 -23.46 -3.66
CA ALA A 68 22.82 -23.47 -2.20
C ALA A 68 21.90 -24.53 -1.56
N VAL A 69 22.27 -24.95 -0.34
CA VAL A 69 21.60 -26.04 0.39
C VAL A 69 20.35 -25.56 1.16
N ALA A 70 20.24 -24.26 1.45
CA ALA A 70 19.16 -23.69 2.26
C ALA A 70 18.05 -23.06 1.39
N PRO A 71 16.76 -23.29 1.71
CA PRO A 71 15.65 -22.62 1.05
C PRO A 71 15.60 -21.14 1.44
N LEU A 72 15.44 -20.26 0.45
CA LEU A 72 15.25 -18.83 0.66
C LEU A 72 13.81 -18.53 1.11
N PRO A 73 13.59 -17.43 1.84
CA PRO A 73 12.24 -16.98 2.19
C PRO A 73 11.45 -16.60 0.94
N MET A 74 10.12 -16.73 1.01
CA MET A 74 9.19 -16.43 -0.09
C MET A 74 8.20 -15.34 0.32
N ILE A 75 7.91 -14.40 -0.58
CA ILE A 75 7.02 -13.26 -0.33
C ILE A 75 5.81 -13.22 -1.28
N SER A 76 5.92 -13.88 -2.44
CA SER A 76 4.89 -13.91 -3.49
C SER A 76 3.52 -14.34 -2.97
N SER A 77 3.47 -15.29 -2.02
CA SER A 77 2.18 -15.71 -1.43
C SER A 77 1.50 -14.63 -0.59
N ALA A 78 2.26 -13.74 0.06
CA ALA A 78 1.72 -12.63 0.83
C ALA A 78 1.27 -11.50 -0.10
N ILE A 79 2.02 -11.25 -1.17
CA ILE A 79 1.68 -10.27 -2.22
C ILE A 79 0.41 -10.70 -2.93
N LEU A 80 0.31 -11.96 -3.39
CA LEU A 80 -0.90 -12.50 -4.01
C LEU A 80 -2.13 -12.39 -3.10
N LYS A 81 -1.98 -12.69 -1.80
CA LYS A 81 -3.08 -12.51 -0.83
C LYS A 81 -3.49 -11.06 -0.69
N TYR A 82 -2.53 -10.13 -0.72
CA TYR A 82 -2.82 -8.71 -0.69
C TYR A 82 -3.55 -8.27 -1.96
N CYS A 83 -3.05 -8.63 -3.14
CA CYS A 83 -3.66 -8.28 -4.43
C CYS A 83 -5.10 -8.82 -4.54
N ALA A 84 -5.32 -10.09 -4.22
CA ALA A 84 -6.67 -10.67 -4.19
C ALA A 84 -7.62 -9.93 -3.23
N SER A 85 -7.09 -9.44 -2.12
CA SER A 85 -7.84 -8.67 -1.13
C SER A 85 -8.22 -7.26 -1.63
N VAL A 86 -7.39 -6.66 -2.50
CA VAL A 86 -7.69 -5.36 -3.13
C VAL A 86 -8.81 -5.53 -4.17
N ASP A 87 -8.75 -6.58 -4.99
CA ASP A 87 -9.77 -6.88 -6.01
C ASP A 87 -11.15 -7.13 -5.37
N ASP A 88 -11.19 -7.85 -4.24
CA ASP A 88 -12.43 -8.10 -3.48
C ASP A 88 -13.03 -6.80 -2.89
N ALA A 89 -12.21 -5.78 -2.66
CA ALA A 89 -12.62 -4.52 -2.05
C ALA A 89 -13.17 -3.49 -3.07
N GLU A 90 -12.87 -3.63 -4.36
CA GLU A 90 -13.34 -2.71 -5.42
C GLU A 90 -14.87 -2.69 -5.59
N GLY A 91 -15.56 -3.76 -5.16
CA GLY A 91 -17.03 -3.83 -5.12
C GLY A 91 -17.69 -3.16 -3.90
N SER A 92 -16.91 -2.61 -2.96
CA SER A 92 -17.37 -2.14 -1.65
C SER A 92 -17.34 -0.62 -1.48
N SER A 93 -17.99 -0.11 -0.44
CA SER A 93 -18.00 1.33 -0.09
C SER A 93 -16.57 1.84 0.14
N THR A 94 -16.29 3.10 -0.22
CA THR A 94 -14.97 3.73 -0.07
C THR A 94 -14.41 3.68 1.36
N ALA A 95 -15.27 3.73 2.37
CA ALA A 95 -14.89 3.57 3.78
C ALA A 95 -14.48 2.13 4.15
N TRP A 96 -15.10 1.13 3.51
CA TRP A 96 -14.74 -0.28 3.69
C TRP A 96 -13.43 -0.63 3.00
N ALA A 97 -13.20 -0.08 1.80
CA ALA A 97 -11.94 -0.25 1.08
C ALA A 97 -10.74 0.32 1.85
N LEU A 98 -10.90 1.46 2.54
CA LEU A 98 -9.85 2.08 3.36
C LEU A 98 -9.49 1.24 4.59
N HIS A 99 -10.49 0.81 5.39
CA HIS A 99 -10.23 -0.01 6.57
C HIS A 99 -9.65 -1.40 6.22
N PHE A 100 -10.09 -1.96 5.10
CA PHE A 100 -9.58 -3.24 4.64
C PHE A 100 -8.14 -3.11 4.10
N TRP A 101 -7.84 -2.03 3.39
CA TRP A 101 -6.48 -1.69 2.98
C TRP A 101 -5.55 -1.52 4.18
N GLU A 102 -5.98 -0.87 5.28
CA GLU A 102 -5.17 -0.75 6.49
C GLU A 102 -4.82 -2.14 7.08
N GLN A 103 -5.79 -3.04 7.19
CA GLN A 103 -5.55 -4.36 7.77
C GLN A 103 -4.69 -5.27 6.87
N SER A 104 -5.00 -5.33 5.57
CA SER A 104 -4.22 -6.10 4.60
C SER A 104 -2.83 -5.49 4.37
N GLY A 105 -2.73 -4.17 4.37
CA GLY A 105 -1.48 -3.42 4.29
C GLY A 105 -0.56 -3.66 5.49
N VAL A 106 -1.08 -3.69 6.72
CA VAL A 106 -0.28 -4.04 7.92
C VAL A 106 0.25 -5.48 7.85
N ARG A 107 -0.57 -6.44 7.38
CA ARG A 107 -0.12 -7.83 7.21
C ARG A 107 0.97 -7.95 6.14
N LEU A 108 0.79 -7.22 5.03
CA LEU A 108 1.78 -7.16 3.96
C LEU A 108 3.08 -6.51 4.45
N ALA A 109 3.00 -5.40 5.19
CA ALA A 109 4.13 -4.72 5.80
C ALA A 109 4.99 -5.68 6.62
N PHE A 110 4.36 -6.45 7.53
CA PHE A 110 5.05 -7.43 8.35
C PHE A 110 5.70 -8.55 7.53
N ALA A 111 5.02 -9.02 6.47
CA ALA A 111 5.58 -10.03 5.58
C ALA A 111 6.80 -9.51 4.82
N LEU A 112 6.71 -8.30 4.25
CA LEU A 112 7.82 -7.65 3.53
C LEU A 112 9.00 -7.35 4.45
N GLU A 113 8.73 -6.86 5.66
CA GLU A 113 9.74 -6.60 6.69
C GLU A 113 10.46 -7.88 7.11
N SER A 114 9.70 -8.94 7.41
CA SER A 114 10.27 -10.25 7.77
C SER A 114 11.09 -10.85 6.63
N TYR A 115 10.61 -10.72 5.39
CA TYR A 115 11.31 -11.16 4.19
C TYR A 115 12.66 -10.44 4.04
N LEU A 116 12.67 -9.10 4.03
CA LEU A 116 13.91 -8.33 3.90
C LEU A 116 14.86 -8.53 5.07
N THR A 117 14.34 -8.59 6.30
CA THR A 117 15.15 -8.83 7.52
C THR A 117 15.89 -10.16 7.42
N GLN A 118 15.24 -11.21 6.90
CA GLN A 118 15.90 -12.51 6.69
C GLN A 118 16.98 -12.42 5.61
N LEU A 119 16.73 -11.70 4.51
CA LEU A 119 17.71 -11.56 3.43
C LEU A 119 18.94 -10.75 3.84
N VAL A 120 18.75 -9.62 4.52
CA VAL A 120 19.87 -8.75 4.92
C VAL A 120 20.67 -9.30 6.08
N ASN A 121 20.09 -10.18 6.90
CA ASN A 121 20.81 -10.87 7.96
C ASN A 121 21.43 -12.20 7.50
N TYR A 122 21.39 -12.52 6.20
CA TYR A 122 22.02 -13.70 5.63
C TYR A 122 23.35 -13.32 4.94
N PRO A 123 24.52 -13.52 5.59
CA PRO A 123 25.78 -12.93 5.15
C PRO A 123 26.26 -13.42 3.78
N GLU A 124 26.01 -14.69 3.46
CA GLU A 124 26.42 -15.29 2.18
C GLU A 124 25.69 -14.64 0.99
N LEU A 125 24.41 -14.29 1.18
CA LEU A 125 23.60 -13.62 0.17
C LEU A 125 24.03 -12.15 0.04
N LEU A 126 24.30 -11.45 1.15
CA LEU A 126 24.86 -10.09 1.09
C LEU A 126 26.22 -10.03 0.41
N ALA A 127 27.06 -11.06 0.58
CA ALA A 127 28.37 -11.12 -0.05
C ALA A 127 28.26 -11.38 -1.56
N SER A 128 27.40 -12.31 -1.99
CA SER A 128 27.41 -12.84 -3.37
C SER A 128 26.28 -12.35 -4.28
N SER A 129 25.10 -12.02 -3.74
CA SER A 129 23.92 -11.69 -4.56
C SER A 129 24.00 -10.27 -5.12
N LEU A 130 24.11 -10.16 -6.45
CA LEU A 130 24.01 -8.87 -7.12
C LEU A 130 22.55 -8.37 -7.12
N THR A 131 21.58 -9.29 -7.20
CA THR A 131 20.15 -8.93 -7.16
C THR A 131 19.76 -8.23 -5.86
N LEU A 132 20.15 -8.78 -4.71
CA LEU A 132 19.87 -8.15 -3.41
C LEU A 132 20.56 -6.79 -3.28
N LYS A 133 21.81 -6.69 -3.76
CA LYS A 133 22.55 -5.43 -3.77
C LYS A 133 21.84 -4.37 -4.59
N SER A 134 21.45 -4.68 -5.83
CA SER A 134 20.71 -3.77 -6.71
C SER A 134 19.33 -3.42 -6.15
N PHE A 135 18.66 -4.33 -5.44
CA PHE A 135 17.41 -4.05 -4.76
C PHE A 135 17.59 -3.05 -3.63
N LEU A 136 18.62 -3.19 -2.81
CA LEU A 136 18.85 -2.30 -1.67
C LEU A 136 19.52 -0.97 -2.06
N HIS A 137 20.27 -0.97 -3.15
CA HIS A 137 20.94 0.21 -3.68
C HIS A 137 21.01 0.13 -5.20
N GLY A 138 20.11 0.86 -5.87
CA GLY A 138 19.95 0.79 -7.33
C GLY A 138 21.20 1.19 -8.13
N HIS A 139 22.20 1.82 -7.50
CA HIS A 139 23.43 2.27 -8.15
C HIS A 139 24.69 1.60 -7.56
N VAL A 140 24.58 0.41 -6.95
CA VAL A 140 25.75 -0.30 -6.37
C VAL A 140 26.90 -0.41 -7.36
N LEU A 141 26.58 -0.77 -8.62
CA LEU A 141 27.62 -1.03 -9.62
C LEU A 141 28.41 0.20 -10.01
N THR A 142 27.79 1.38 -10.04
CA THR A 142 28.46 2.63 -10.41
C THR A 142 29.09 3.35 -9.22
N SER A 143 28.63 3.08 -7.99
CA SER A 143 29.09 3.75 -6.77
C SER A 143 30.19 3.00 -6.02
N HIS A 144 30.54 1.78 -6.44
CA HIS A 144 31.61 1.01 -5.82
C HIS A 144 32.98 1.68 -6.08
N THR A 145 33.75 1.96 -5.03
CA THR A 145 35.00 2.74 -5.11
C THR A 145 36.07 2.12 -6.01
N SER A 146 36.18 0.80 -6.07
CA SER A 146 37.24 0.12 -6.83
C SER A 146 36.82 -0.43 -8.19
N ILE A 147 35.53 -0.59 -8.44
CA ILE A 147 35.01 -1.25 -9.67
C ILE A 147 34.04 -0.34 -10.42
N GLY A 148 33.49 0.69 -9.78
CA GLY A 148 32.58 1.64 -10.39
C GLY A 148 33.17 2.32 -11.60
N GLU A 149 34.42 2.79 -11.53
CA GLU A 149 35.12 3.40 -12.67
C GLU A 149 35.29 2.42 -13.85
N THR A 150 35.69 1.18 -13.56
CA THR A 150 35.84 0.14 -14.59
C THR A 150 34.51 -0.23 -15.23
N TYR A 151 33.43 -0.29 -14.43
CA TYR A 151 32.08 -0.55 -14.91
C TYR A 151 31.53 0.61 -15.76
N GLN A 152 31.79 1.86 -15.36
CA GLN A 152 31.45 3.03 -16.15
C GLN A 152 32.19 2.99 -17.50
N ALA A 153 33.51 2.76 -17.48
CA ALA A 153 34.31 2.63 -18.70
C ALA A 153 33.81 1.51 -19.61
N ALA A 154 33.41 0.36 -19.05
CA ALA A 154 32.83 -0.75 -19.80
C ALA A 154 31.54 -0.36 -20.55
N ILE A 155 30.65 0.38 -19.88
CA ILE A 155 29.41 0.85 -20.49
C ILE A 155 29.69 1.92 -21.53
N GLU A 156 30.63 2.83 -21.29
CA GLU A 156 31.01 3.84 -22.28
C GLU A 156 31.62 3.23 -23.54
N GLU A 157 32.45 2.19 -23.39
CA GLU A 157 32.98 1.42 -24.52
C GLU A 157 31.85 0.75 -25.30
N CYS A 158 30.90 0.12 -24.60
CA CYS A 158 29.72 -0.47 -25.23
C CYS A 158 28.96 0.59 -26.03
N LEU A 159 28.60 1.72 -25.40
CA LEU A 159 27.86 2.84 -26.03
C LEU A 159 28.59 3.42 -27.25
N ALA A 160 29.92 3.43 -27.25
CA ALA A 160 30.74 3.89 -28.37
C ALA A 160 30.79 2.87 -29.53
N ALA A 161 30.66 1.57 -29.24
CA ALA A 161 30.83 0.50 -30.21
C ALA A 161 29.67 0.36 -31.22
N GLY A 162 28.43 0.72 -30.86
CA GLY A 162 27.26 0.43 -31.71
C GLY A 162 27.06 1.33 -32.94
N GLY A 163 28.14 1.71 -33.63
CA GLY A 163 28.22 1.99 -35.07
C GLY A 163 27.55 3.26 -35.60
N ALA A 164 26.48 3.74 -34.96
CA ALA A 164 25.88 5.04 -35.19
C ALA A 164 26.00 5.81 -33.88
N SER A 165 26.80 6.87 -33.86
CA SER A 165 26.88 7.79 -32.74
C SER A 165 25.54 8.53 -32.59
N LYS A 166 24.51 7.86 -32.08
CA LYS A 166 23.42 8.54 -31.40
C LYS A 166 24.08 9.13 -30.16
N GLY A 167 24.47 10.40 -30.26
CA GLY A 167 24.89 11.17 -29.09
C GLY A 167 23.78 11.18 -28.05
N CYS A 168 24.05 11.72 -26.87
CA CYS A 168 23.04 11.83 -25.83
C CYS A 168 21.79 12.54 -26.38
N GLU A 169 20.64 11.88 -26.25
CA GLU A 169 19.32 12.46 -26.50
C GLU A 169 19.00 13.40 -25.33
N GLN A 170 18.34 14.52 -25.63
CA GLN A 170 17.97 15.52 -24.64
C GLN A 170 16.46 15.68 -24.60
N GLU A 171 15.88 15.46 -23.42
CA GLU A 171 14.45 15.54 -23.16
C GLU A 171 14.17 16.36 -21.90
N ARG A 172 12.88 16.62 -21.63
CA ARG A 172 12.45 17.30 -20.40
C ARG A 172 11.32 16.54 -19.72
N VAL A 173 11.47 16.25 -18.43
CA VAL A 173 10.45 15.60 -17.61
C VAL A 173 9.71 16.66 -16.80
N ALA A 174 8.45 16.92 -17.16
CA ALA A 174 7.61 17.88 -16.45
C ALA A 174 7.36 17.44 -14.99
N ALA A 175 7.15 18.40 -14.09
CA ALA A 175 6.82 18.13 -12.68
C ALA A 175 5.56 17.27 -12.57
N GLY A 176 5.64 16.22 -11.75
CA GLY A 176 4.55 15.24 -11.56
C GLY A 176 4.27 14.36 -12.78
N CYS A 177 5.12 14.38 -13.80
CA CYS A 177 4.96 13.57 -15.02
C CYS A 177 6.10 12.55 -15.18
N SER A 178 5.90 11.59 -16.07
CA SER A 178 6.92 10.63 -16.49
C SER A 178 7.21 10.72 -17.98
N PHE A 179 8.47 10.53 -18.34
CA PHE A 179 8.92 10.33 -19.72
C PHE A 179 9.29 8.85 -19.90
N GLU A 180 8.87 8.26 -21.01
CA GLU A 180 9.10 6.84 -21.33
C GLU A 180 9.81 6.71 -22.68
N HIS A 181 10.88 5.91 -22.72
CA HIS A 181 11.65 5.62 -23.93
C HIS A 181 11.69 4.12 -24.18
N GLN A 182 11.18 3.69 -25.33
CA GLN A 182 11.09 2.27 -25.69
C GLN A 182 12.17 1.87 -26.70
N VAL A 183 12.83 0.75 -26.44
CA VAL A 183 13.86 0.16 -27.30
C VAL A 183 13.51 -1.29 -27.59
N ALA A 184 13.41 -1.62 -28.88
CA ALA A 184 13.18 -3.00 -29.31
C ALA A 184 14.47 -3.81 -29.17
N VAL A 185 14.38 -4.97 -28.53
CA VAL A 185 15.47 -5.92 -28.35
C VAL A 185 15.22 -7.09 -29.30
N GLN A 186 16.10 -7.23 -30.29
CA GLN A 186 16.11 -8.37 -31.21
C GLN A 186 17.31 -9.25 -30.87
N LEU A 187 17.07 -10.54 -30.67
CA LEU A 187 18.16 -11.47 -30.46
C LEU A 187 18.94 -11.69 -31.77
N PRO A 188 20.28 -11.75 -31.71
CA PRO A 188 21.09 -12.04 -32.89
C PRO A 188 20.69 -13.39 -33.48
N ASN A 189 20.50 -13.45 -34.80
CA ASN A 189 20.10 -14.67 -35.49
C ASN A 189 21.32 -15.60 -35.61
N CYS A 190 21.60 -16.35 -34.54
CA CYS A 190 22.72 -17.26 -34.47
C CYS A 190 22.31 -18.60 -35.09
N ASN A 191 22.98 -19.03 -36.16
CA ASN A 191 22.76 -20.30 -36.87
C ASN A 191 22.86 -21.55 -35.96
N GLY A 192 21.86 -21.82 -35.13
CA GLY A 192 21.76 -23.04 -34.30
C GLY A 192 22.44 -22.99 -32.92
N VAL A 193 22.73 -21.81 -32.36
CA VAL A 193 23.19 -21.70 -30.95
C VAL A 193 22.00 -21.28 -30.09
N GLU A 194 21.58 -22.15 -29.17
CA GLU A 194 20.37 -21.99 -28.33
C GLU A 194 20.46 -20.86 -27.27
N ASP A 195 21.56 -20.10 -27.22
CA ASP A 195 21.84 -19.04 -26.23
C ASP A 195 22.11 -17.66 -26.87
N ALA A 196 21.34 -17.26 -27.88
CA ALA A 196 21.42 -15.90 -28.40
C ALA A 196 20.89 -14.91 -27.35
N LYS A 197 21.79 -14.11 -26.75
CA LYS A 197 21.45 -13.06 -25.77
C LYS A 197 21.83 -11.69 -26.31
N ALA A 198 21.05 -10.69 -25.91
CA ALA A 198 21.33 -9.28 -26.17
C ALA A 198 21.52 -8.53 -24.86
N VAL A 199 22.33 -7.48 -24.89
CA VAL A 199 22.57 -6.60 -23.76
C VAL A 199 22.08 -5.21 -24.14
N VAL A 200 21.21 -4.65 -23.30
CA VAL A 200 20.84 -3.25 -23.36
C VAL A 200 21.70 -2.50 -22.35
N VAL A 201 22.41 -1.46 -22.80
CA VAL A 201 23.18 -0.57 -21.94
C VAL A 201 22.59 0.84 -22.00
N TRP A 202 22.64 1.56 -20.88
CA TRP A 202 22.19 2.94 -20.83
C TRP A 202 23.07 3.80 -19.92
N LYS A 203 23.08 5.10 -20.22
CA LYS A 203 23.52 6.14 -19.30
C LYS A 203 22.57 7.33 -19.33
N PHE A 204 22.36 7.99 -18.20
CA PHE A 204 21.58 9.21 -18.14
C PHE A 204 22.04 10.18 -17.05
N ALA A 205 21.79 11.47 -17.24
CA ALA A 205 22.05 12.53 -16.28
C ALA A 205 20.87 13.51 -16.26
N SER A 206 20.63 14.13 -15.10
CA SER A 206 19.60 15.16 -14.95
C SER A 206 20.09 16.27 -14.02
N LYS A 207 19.17 17.11 -13.53
CA LYS A 207 19.45 18.23 -12.63
C LYS A 207 18.54 18.20 -11.42
N GLY A 208 19.13 18.34 -10.24
CA GLY A 208 18.45 18.37 -8.96
C GLY A 208 18.03 16.98 -8.43
N PRO A 209 17.47 16.94 -7.21
CA PRO A 209 17.03 15.70 -6.58
C PRO A 209 15.68 15.22 -7.17
N GLN A 210 15.17 14.07 -6.72
CA GLN A 210 13.79 13.60 -6.99
C GLN A 210 13.49 13.31 -8.47
N LEU A 211 14.46 12.76 -9.21
CA LEU A 211 14.17 12.07 -10.46
C LEU A 211 14.17 10.57 -10.18
N VAL A 212 13.05 9.91 -10.41
CA VAL A 212 12.91 8.47 -10.20
C VAL A 212 13.10 7.76 -11.53
N PHE A 213 14.00 6.78 -11.56
CA PHE A 213 14.25 5.96 -12.74
C PHE A 213 13.74 4.53 -12.51
N SER A 214 13.09 3.96 -13.52
CA SER A 214 12.79 2.53 -13.60
C SER A 214 12.95 2.04 -15.04
N ALA A 215 13.16 0.74 -15.20
CA ALA A 215 13.11 0.09 -16.51
C ALA A 215 11.99 -0.95 -16.48
N SER A 216 11.20 -1.07 -17.57
CA SER A 216 10.31 -2.22 -17.85
C SER A 216 10.70 -3.05 -19.11
N PHE A 217 10.63 -4.39 -19.13
CA PHE A 217 10.88 -5.24 -20.31
C PHE A 217 9.64 -6.12 -20.50
N ALA A 218 9.21 -6.21 -21.76
CA ALA A 218 8.05 -6.98 -22.16
C ALA A 218 8.46 -7.95 -23.26
N ASN A 219 8.31 -9.24 -22.98
CA ASN A 219 8.61 -10.29 -23.94
C ASN A 219 7.53 -10.33 -25.03
N ILE A 220 7.94 -10.30 -26.30
CA ILE A 220 7.03 -10.53 -27.42
C ILE A 220 6.96 -12.05 -27.58
N SER A 221 6.02 -12.70 -26.88
CA SER A 221 5.79 -14.13 -27.09
C SER A 221 5.45 -14.36 -28.57
N ALA A 222 6.16 -15.30 -29.18
CA ALA A 222 6.05 -15.63 -30.61
C ALA A 222 4.79 -16.45 -30.92
N ASP A 223 3.63 -16.04 -30.42
CA ASP A 223 2.34 -16.66 -30.75
C ASP A 223 1.33 -15.63 -31.27
N PRO A 224 1.43 -15.25 -32.57
CA PRO A 224 0.47 -14.33 -33.19
C PRO A 224 -0.95 -14.91 -33.28
N ASP A 225 -1.15 -16.22 -33.06
CA ASP A 225 -2.48 -16.85 -33.10
C ASP A 225 -3.29 -16.66 -31.80
N VAL A 226 -2.67 -16.23 -30.70
CA VAL A 226 -3.39 -15.89 -29.45
C VAL A 226 -3.91 -14.44 -29.47
N GLN A 227 -3.34 -13.56 -30.31
CA GLN A 227 -3.79 -12.17 -30.44
C GLN A 227 -4.89 -11.97 -31.48
N LEU A 228 -5.07 -12.90 -32.43
CA LEU A 228 -6.16 -12.83 -33.43
C LEU A 228 -7.51 -13.41 -32.95
N GLY A 229 -7.58 -14.01 -31.77
CA GLY A 229 -8.83 -14.53 -31.19
C GLY A 229 -9.77 -13.48 -30.59
N LYS A 230 -9.33 -12.21 -30.49
CA LYS A 230 -10.16 -11.08 -30.04
C LYS A 230 -10.22 -10.00 -31.11
N GLN A 231 -10.68 -10.37 -32.30
CA GLN A 231 -11.45 -9.40 -33.07
C GLN A 231 -12.70 -9.10 -32.24
N ALA A 232 -12.68 -7.95 -31.56
CA ALA A 232 -13.80 -7.48 -30.75
C ALA A 232 -15.06 -7.51 -31.61
N ASP A 233 -15.96 -8.46 -31.34
CA ASP A 233 -17.33 -8.39 -31.79
C ASP A 233 -17.99 -7.27 -30.98
N PRO A 234 -18.37 -6.13 -31.60
CA PRO A 234 -18.96 -5.01 -30.89
C PRO A 234 -20.38 -5.30 -30.38
N TYR A 235 -20.91 -6.52 -30.55
CA TYR A 235 -22.27 -6.90 -30.15
C TYR A 235 -22.38 -8.09 -29.19
N ALA A 236 -21.28 -8.57 -28.59
CA ALA A 236 -21.34 -9.64 -27.60
C ALA A 236 -21.91 -9.15 -26.25
N ILE A 237 -23.24 -9.13 -26.15
CA ILE A 237 -23.97 -8.91 -24.89
C ILE A 237 -24.15 -10.27 -24.21
N GLY A 238 -23.47 -10.46 -23.08
CA GLY A 238 -23.89 -11.41 -22.04
C GLY A 238 -23.03 -12.66 -21.88
N SER A 239 -21.99 -12.57 -21.05
CA SER A 239 -21.60 -13.61 -20.10
C SER A 239 -20.61 -13.04 -19.08
N SER A 240 -20.83 -13.38 -17.81
CA SER A 240 -20.07 -12.92 -16.65
C SER A 240 -18.61 -13.39 -16.68
N PRO A 241 -17.64 -12.58 -16.20
CA PRO A 241 -16.26 -13.01 -16.06
C PRO A 241 -16.10 -13.78 -14.75
N THR A 242 -16.50 -15.04 -14.76
CA THR A 242 -16.10 -16.02 -13.74
C THR A 242 -15.48 -17.15 -14.50
N ASP A 243 -14.20 -16.96 -14.85
CA ASP A 243 -13.17 -17.96 -15.13
C ASP A 243 -11.93 -17.24 -15.69
N SER A 244 -11.42 -16.26 -14.94
CA SER A 244 -10.10 -15.65 -15.17
C SER A 244 -9.02 -16.40 -14.39
N SER A 245 -8.91 -17.70 -14.62
CA SER A 245 -7.75 -18.49 -14.24
C SER A 245 -6.83 -18.58 -15.46
N GLY A 246 -5.93 -17.60 -15.60
CA GLY A 246 -4.71 -17.76 -16.40
C GLY A 246 -4.69 -17.08 -17.77
N VAL A 247 -4.82 -15.76 -17.87
CA VAL A 247 -4.20 -14.95 -18.95
C VAL A 247 -3.96 -13.52 -18.45
N LEU A 248 -2.85 -13.28 -17.73
CA LEU A 248 -2.31 -11.95 -17.43
C LEU A 248 -0.78 -12.10 -17.31
N ASP A 249 -0.14 -12.64 -18.36
CA ASP A 249 1.30 -12.98 -18.34
C ASP A 249 1.99 -12.56 -19.64
N THR A 250 1.87 -11.28 -20.01
CA THR A 250 2.63 -10.70 -21.16
C THR A 250 3.43 -9.44 -20.83
N GLN A 251 3.24 -8.82 -19.65
CA GLN A 251 4.19 -7.86 -19.10
C GLN A 251 5.14 -8.57 -18.13
N GLN A 252 5.95 -9.48 -18.68
CA GLN A 252 6.90 -10.24 -17.90
C GLN A 252 8.29 -9.59 -17.93
N GLU A 253 8.67 -9.17 -16.72
CA GLU A 253 10.02 -9.09 -16.18
C GLU A 253 10.82 -7.82 -16.45
N VAL A 254 11.32 -7.16 -15.39
CA VAL A 254 12.21 -6.02 -15.62
C VAL A 254 13.30 -5.68 -14.61
N ALA A 255 14.50 -5.96 -15.13
CA ALA A 255 15.78 -5.24 -15.17
C ALA A 255 16.18 -4.17 -14.13
N HIS A 256 15.32 -3.24 -13.68
CA HIS A 256 15.81 -2.19 -12.78
C HIS A 256 14.75 -1.59 -11.85
N TYR A 257 14.99 -1.73 -10.55
CA TYR A 257 14.15 -1.24 -9.46
C TYR A 257 13.95 0.28 -9.52
N ARG A 258 12.75 0.73 -9.17
CA ARG A 258 12.40 2.15 -9.01
C ARG A 258 13.41 2.83 -8.08
N THR A 259 14.23 3.74 -8.59
CA THR A 259 15.34 4.33 -7.81
C THR A 259 15.32 5.85 -7.91
N SER A 260 15.28 6.51 -6.75
CA SER A 260 15.43 7.97 -6.65
C SER A 260 16.89 8.34 -6.89
N CYS A 261 17.12 9.12 -7.94
CA CYS A 261 18.43 9.61 -8.35
C CYS A 261 18.59 11.07 -7.90
N ALA A 262 19.72 11.38 -7.26
CA ALA A 262 20.09 12.72 -6.87
C ALA A 262 21.17 13.28 -7.81
N PHE A 263 20.89 14.41 -8.45
CA PHE A 263 21.83 15.09 -9.34
C PHE A 263 22.22 16.47 -8.77
N PRO A 264 23.42 16.98 -9.10
CA PRO A 264 23.82 18.33 -8.74
C PRO A 264 22.85 19.38 -9.30
N ALA A 265 22.82 20.55 -8.65
CA ALA A 265 21.97 21.67 -9.05
C ALA A 265 22.37 22.28 -10.40
N THR A 266 23.59 22.01 -10.89
CA THR A 266 24.11 22.43 -12.18
C THR A 266 24.64 21.21 -12.93
N LEU A 267 24.23 21.07 -14.19
CA LEU A 267 24.91 20.18 -15.14
C LEU A 267 26.18 20.91 -15.59
N GLU A 268 27.28 20.73 -14.86
CA GLU A 268 28.61 21.08 -15.36
C GLU A 268 29.09 20.01 -16.36
N GLU A 269 30.18 20.26 -17.10
CA GLU A 269 30.66 19.36 -18.18
C GLU A 269 30.97 17.93 -17.69
N GLU A 270 31.22 17.73 -16.39
CA GLU A 270 31.37 16.42 -15.73
C GLU A 270 30.10 16.05 -14.94
N ALA A 271 28.94 16.03 -15.60
CA ALA A 271 27.70 15.61 -14.96
C ALA A 271 27.80 14.15 -14.49
N PRO A 272 27.43 13.82 -13.24
CA PRO A 272 27.43 12.44 -12.77
C PRO A 272 26.35 11.66 -13.53
N PHE A 273 26.79 10.82 -14.48
CA PHE A 273 25.91 9.91 -15.19
C PHE A 273 25.57 8.71 -14.32
N VAL A 274 24.31 8.30 -14.40
CA VAL A 274 23.84 7.01 -13.91
C VAL A 274 23.94 6.02 -15.05
N PHE A 275 24.61 4.89 -14.81
CA PHE A 275 24.82 3.84 -15.80
C PHE A 275 24.11 2.55 -15.38
N GLY A 276 23.62 1.80 -16.35
CA GLY A 276 23.00 0.50 -16.12
C GLY A 276 23.06 -0.40 -17.35
N HIS A 277 22.76 -1.68 -17.12
CA HIS A 277 22.66 -2.66 -18.18
C HIS A 277 21.57 -3.70 -17.87
N PHE A 278 21.08 -4.36 -18.92
CA PHE A 278 20.13 -5.46 -18.85
C PHE A 278 20.51 -6.54 -19.86
N VAL A 279 20.49 -7.80 -19.45
CA VAL A 279 20.74 -8.94 -20.34
C VAL A 279 19.42 -9.60 -20.70
N ALA A 280 19.00 -9.44 -21.95
CA ALA A 280 17.79 -10.06 -22.49
C ALA A 280 18.11 -11.45 -23.06
N SER A 281 17.31 -12.44 -22.65
CA SER A 281 17.36 -13.82 -23.19
C SER A 281 16.20 -14.13 -24.15
N SER A 282 15.33 -13.15 -24.42
CA SER A 282 14.20 -13.25 -25.35
C SER A 282 14.06 -11.95 -26.16
N THR A 283 13.37 -12.03 -27.29
CA THR A 283 12.99 -10.85 -28.09
C THR A 283 11.87 -10.10 -27.37
N GLY A 284 11.98 -8.77 -27.28
CA GLY A 284 11.02 -7.98 -26.54
C GLY A 284 11.25 -6.49 -26.68
N THR A 285 10.61 -5.72 -25.81
CA THR A 285 10.77 -4.26 -25.75
C THR A 285 11.17 -3.85 -24.35
N ILE A 286 12.28 -3.13 -24.19
CA ILE A 286 12.63 -2.45 -22.94
C ILE A 286 12.09 -1.02 -22.97
N THR A 287 11.50 -0.57 -21.87
CA THR A 287 10.91 0.75 -21.65
C THR A 287 11.65 1.38 -20.49
N LEU A 288 12.42 2.43 -20.74
CA LEU A 288 13.07 3.21 -19.70
C LEU A 288 12.13 4.35 -19.30
N LYS A 289 11.86 4.48 -18.01
CA LYS A 289 10.93 5.48 -17.46
C LYS A 289 11.64 6.39 -16.48
N TRP A 290 11.51 7.69 -16.69
CA TRP A 290 11.99 8.73 -15.78
C TRP A 290 10.81 9.56 -15.30
N GLU A 291 10.59 9.57 -13.99
CA GLU A 291 9.49 10.27 -13.33
C GLU A 291 10.04 11.42 -12.50
N ASN A 292 9.47 12.61 -12.67
CA ASN A 292 9.79 13.76 -11.85
C ASN A 292 8.78 13.85 -10.71
N THR A 293 9.17 13.34 -9.53
CA THR A 293 8.32 13.33 -8.33
C THR A 293 8.30 14.66 -7.58
N ASP A 294 9.08 15.64 -8.03
CA ASP A 294 9.03 17.00 -7.49
C ASP A 294 7.72 17.67 -7.92
N THR A 295 6.72 17.58 -7.05
CA THR A 295 5.44 18.28 -7.18
C THR A 295 5.46 19.67 -6.57
N SER A 296 6.53 20.00 -5.82
CA SER A 296 6.71 21.30 -5.17
C SER A 296 7.19 22.39 -6.14
N SER A 297 7.82 21.97 -7.24
CA SER A 297 8.33 22.81 -8.31
C SER A 297 7.48 22.70 -9.57
N VAL A 298 7.24 23.81 -10.26
CA VAL A 298 6.59 23.81 -11.60
C VAL A 298 7.64 23.53 -12.71
N LEU A 299 8.90 23.34 -12.33
CA LEU A 299 10.00 23.26 -13.29
C LEU A 299 10.15 21.84 -13.85
N SER A 300 10.18 21.75 -15.18
CA SER A 300 10.60 20.53 -15.86
C SER A 300 12.10 20.32 -15.73
N LYS A 301 12.50 19.08 -15.42
CA LYS A 301 13.90 18.68 -15.29
C LYS A 301 14.48 18.30 -16.66
N PRO A 302 15.66 18.82 -17.03
CA PRO A 302 16.36 18.35 -18.22
C PRO A 302 16.82 16.90 -17.99
N LEU A 303 16.69 16.06 -19.00
CA LEU A 303 17.16 14.68 -19.02
C LEU A 303 18.10 14.52 -20.22
N LEU A 304 19.33 14.08 -19.97
CA LEU A 304 20.27 13.66 -20.99
C LEU A 304 20.42 12.16 -20.88
N PHE A 305 20.18 11.40 -21.95
CA PHE A 305 20.29 9.95 -21.88
C PHE A 305 20.79 9.34 -23.18
N GLN A 306 21.37 8.15 -23.09
CA GLN A 306 21.84 7.37 -24.23
C GLN A 306 21.56 5.90 -23.94
N VAL A 307 21.03 5.18 -24.92
CA VAL A 307 20.66 3.77 -24.82
C VAL A 307 21.14 3.03 -26.05
N GLN A 308 21.62 1.80 -25.87
CA GLN A 308 22.06 0.97 -26.98
C GLN A 308 21.80 -0.52 -26.70
N VAL A 309 21.51 -1.26 -27.77
CA VAL A 309 21.34 -2.72 -27.73
C VAL A 309 22.47 -3.35 -28.51
N LEU A 310 23.19 -4.28 -27.88
CA LEU A 310 24.35 -4.97 -28.44
C LEU A 310 24.19 -6.49 -28.25
N PRO A 311 24.71 -7.32 -29.15
CA PRO A 311 24.87 -8.75 -28.90
C PRO A 311 25.74 -8.99 -27.67
N LEU A 312 25.41 -9.98 -26.81
CA LEU A 312 26.21 -10.30 -25.62
C LEU A 312 27.67 -10.65 -25.97
N ALA A 313 27.92 -11.20 -27.15
CA ALA A 313 29.26 -11.51 -27.64
C ALA A 313 30.15 -10.27 -27.84
N GLU A 314 29.55 -9.09 -28.01
CA GLU A 314 30.27 -7.82 -28.22
C GLU A 314 30.51 -7.06 -26.90
N THR A 315 29.95 -7.53 -25.78
CA THR A 315 30.03 -6.87 -24.46
C THR A 315 30.97 -7.60 -23.49
N GLY A 316 32.06 -8.21 -23.99
CA GLY A 316 32.93 -9.08 -23.20
C GLY A 316 33.51 -8.43 -21.94
N LEU A 317 33.97 -7.17 -22.04
CA LEU A 317 34.53 -6.42 -20.92
C LEU A 317 33.46 -6.10 -19.85
N LEU A 318 32.23 -5.80 -20.25
CA LEU A 318 31.11 -5.59 -19.31
C LEU A 318 30.80 -6.88 -18.52
N VAL A 319 30.78 -8.04 -19.21
CA VAL A 319 30.53 -9.34 -18.55
C VAL A 319 31.62 -9.64 -17.53
N GLU A 320 32.90 -9.46 -17.89
CA GLU A 320 34.03 -9.69 -16.99
C GLU A 320 33.97 -8.79 -15.74
N VAL A 321 33.63 -7.51 -15.92
CA VAL A 321 33.48 -6.56 -14.80
C VAL A 321 32.32 -6.96 -13.88
N VAL A 322 31.16 -7.31 -14.45
CA VAL A 322 29.97 -7.74 -13.69
C VAL A 322 30.23 -9.06 -12.95
N ASP A 323 30.94 -10.01 -13.56
CA ASP A 323 31.32 -11.26 -12.89
C ASP A 323 32.33 -11.02 -11.77
N SER A 324 33.29 -10.11 -11.97
CA SER A 324 34.25 -9.71 -10.93
C SER A 324 33.54 -9.13 -9.70
N LEU A 325 32.46 -8.36 -9.89
CA LEU A 325 31.64 -7.81 -8.82
C LEU A 325 30.92 -8.87 -7.98
N ARG A 326 30.60 -10.03 -8.57
CA ARG A 326 30.02 -11.17 -7.83
C ARG A 326 31.03 -11.82 -6.89
N THR A 327 32.32 -11.69 -7.18
CA THR A 327 33.41 -12.28 -6.38
C THR A 327 33.93 -11.38 -5.27
N VAL A 328 33.59 -10.09 -5.29
CA VAL A 328 34.00 -9.16 -4.23
C VAL A 328 33.13 -9.39 -3.00
N ASP A 329 33.76 -9.79 -1.89
CA ASP A 329 33.11 -9.85 -0.58
C ASP A 329 32.75 -8.42 -0.17
N THR A 330 31.49 -8.09 -0.37
CA THR A 330 30.95 -6.80 -0.02
C THR A 330 30.27 -6.83 1.33
N SER A 331 30.31 -7.88 2.16
CA SER A 331 29.46 -8.01 3.37
C SER A 331 29.32 -6.73 4.25
N GLN A 332 30.32 -5.84 4.26
CA GLN A 332 30.29 -4.55 4.96
C GLN A 332 29.59 -3.38 4.21
N TRP A 333 29.40 -3.48 2.89
CA TRP A 333 28.91 -2.43 1.99
C TRP A 333 27.57 -1.85 2.43
N LEU A 334 26.66 -2.68 2.93
CA LEU A 334 25.32 -2.27 3.30
C LEU A 334 25.37 -1.38 4.55
N TYR A 335 26.24 -1.71 5.51
CA TYR A 335 26.49 -0.88 6.68
C TYR A 335 27.12 0.44 6.29
N ASP A 336 28.10 0.44 5.39
CA ASP A 336 28.73 1.66 4.89
C ASP A 336 27.73 2.53 4.11
N HIS A 337 26.85 1.90 3.34
CA HIS A 337 25.79 2.56 2.60
C HIS A 337 24.77 3.25 3.52
N VAL A 338 24.34 2.57 4.59
CA VAL A 338 23.45 3.16 5.61
C VAL A 338 24.19 4.22 6.42
N ASN A 339 25.45 3.99 6.78
CA ASN A 339 26.29 4.95 7.48
C ASN A 339 26.57 6.22 6.66
N ALA A 340 26.60 6.14 5.34
CA ALA A 340 26.76 7.29 4.46
C ALA A 340 25.48 8.13 4.32
N SER A 341 24.37 7.74 4.95
CA SER A 341 23.14 8.51 4.89
C SER A 341 23.22 9.81 5.68
N GLU A 342 22.54 10.84 5.18
CA GLU A 342 22.35 12.13 5.87
C GLU A 342 21.16 12.09 6.84
N LEU A 343 20.26 11.10 6.70
CA LEU A 343 19.09 10.96 7.55
C LEU A 343 19.49 10.37 8.91
N THR A 344 19.37 11.19 9.96
CA THR A 344 19.71 10.82 11.35
C THR A 344 18.49 10.72 12.26
N ALA A 345 17.36 11.30 11.87
CA ALA A 345 16.10 11.17 12.59
C ALA A 345 15.01 10.57 11.71
N LEU A 346 14.05 9.90 12.34
CA LEU A 346 12.87 9.36 11.66
C LEU A 346 11.98 10.49 11.09
N GLU A 347 12.04 11.67 11.71
CA GLU A 347 11.30 12.87 11.30
C GLU A 347 11.78 13.44 9.96
N ASP A 348 13.03 13.16 9.60
CA ASP A 348 13.63 13.58 8.33
C ASP A 348 13.20 12.68 7.17
N VAL A 349 12.54 11.54 7.44
CA VAL A 349 12.08 10.59 6.43
C VAL A 349 10.74 11.07 5.86
N PRO A 350 10.68 11.47 4.58
CA PRO A 350 9.45 11.99 3.98
C PRO A 350 8.30 10.98 4.08
N GLY A 351 7.13 11.40 4.54
CA GLY A 351 5.92 10.56 4.59
C GLY A 351 5.93 9.45 5.65
N TRP A 352 6.97 9.35 6.48
CA TRP A 352 7.06 8.29 7.50
C TRP A 352 6.22 8.60 8.75
N ILE A 353 6.26 9.85 9.23
CA ILE A 353 5.40 10.33 10.33
C ILE A 353 3.96 10.44 9.83
N SER A 354 3.03 9.87 10.61
CA SER A 354 1.60 10.00 10.35
C SER A 354 1.16 11.44 10.61
N ASP A 355 0.51 12.07 9.63
CA ASP A 355 -0.09 13.41 9.79
C ASP A 355 -1.08 13.50 10.96
N ASN A 356 -1.48 12.36 11.55
CA ASN A 356 -2.30 12.30 12.75
C ASN A 356 -1.59 12.80 14.02
N GLU A 357 -0.26 12.99 14.03
CA GLU A 357 0.44 13.61 15.17
C GLU A 357 0.64 15.13 15.02
N ARG A 358 0.17 15.72 13.91
CA ARG A 358 0.21 17.17 13.68
C ARG A 358 -1.11 17.85 14.02
N ASP A 359 -1.77 17.40 15.09
CA ASP A 359 -2.94 18.06 15.67
C ASP A 359 -2.49 18.79 16.95
N GLY A 360 -1.73 19.86 16.74
CA GLY A 360 -1.08 20.65 17.79
C GLY A 360 -1.31 22.14 17.55
N SER A 361 -2.49 22.60 17.94
CA SER A 361 -2.81 23.97 18.35
C SER A 361 -2.15 25.13 17.60
N GLU A 362 -2.82 25.66 16.58
CA GLU A 362 -2.77 27.10 16.27
C GLU A 362 -4.21 27.65 16.18
N ASP A 363 -4.92 27.61 17.31
CA ASP A 363 -6.07 28.48 17.56
C ASP A 363 -5.56 29.92 17.74
N SER A 364 -5.35 30.61 16.63
CA SER A 364 -5.30 32.07 16.63
C SER A 364 -6.73 32.60 16.69
N TYR A 365 -7.18 32.87 17.92
CA TYR A 365 -8.43 33.56 18.23
C TYR A 365 -8.48 34.94 17.55
N GLY A 366 -9.11 34.99 16.38
CA GLY A 366 -9.68 36.21 15.79
C GLY A 366 -11.10 36.39 16.31
N ASN A 367 -11.20 37.02 17.48
CA ASN A 367 -12.45 37.41 18.12
C ASN A 367 -13.02 38.63 17.38
N ASP A 368 -14.05 38.45 16.56
CA ASP A 368 -14.94 39.54 16.14
C ASP A 368 -16.38 39.05 16.23
N GLU A 369 -17.04 39.55 17.28
CA GLU A 369 -18.48 39.48 17.46
C GLU A 369 -19.17 40.27 16.34
N ASP A 370 -20.11 39.65 15.62
CA ASP A 370 -21.27 40.42 15.20
C ASP A 370 -22.55 39.58 15.13
N ASN A 371 -23.58 40.17 15.69
CA ASN A 371 -24.90 39.61 15.94
C ASN A 371 -25.70 39.41 14.66
N CYS A 372 -26.38 38.27 14.54
CA CYS A 372 -27.73 38.23 13.95
C CYS A 372 -28.56 37.11 14.57
N ALA A 373 -29.62 37.52 15.25
CA ALA A 373 -30.58 36.69 15.97
C ALA A 373 -31.66 36.09 15.06
N GLY A 374 -32.22 34.96 15.51
CA GLY A 374 -33.48 34.33 15.05
C GLY A 374 -33.22 33.02 14.30
N THR A 375 -33.77 31.85 14.65
CA THR A 375 -35.00 31.52 15.38
C THR A 375 -35.00 30.02 15.74
N ASP A 376 -35.58 29.72 16.91
CA ASP A 376 -36.39 28.55 17.29
C ASP A 376 -35.85 27.10 17.27
N LEU A 377 -35.53 26.64 18.50
CA LEU A 377 -36.26 25.60 19.26
C LEU A 377 -36.38 24.17 18.67
N VAL A 378 -35.47 23.28 19.05
CA VAL A 378 -35.78 21.88 19.42
C VAL A 378 -34.81 21.41 20.53
N ASP A 379 -35.38 20.80 21.56
CA ASP A 379 -34.77 20.25 22.78
C ASP A 379 -33.42 19.52 22.59
N ALA A 380 -32.38 20.05 23.26
CA ALA A 380 -31.14 19.34 23.55
C ALA A 380 -31.25 18.66 24.93
N SER A 381 -31.63 17.39 24.92
CA SER A 381 -31.42 16.47 26.05
C SER A 381 -30.88 15.16 25.47
N GLY A 382 -29.57 15.11 25.25
CA GLY A 382 -28.91 13.93 24.68
C GLY A 382 -27.50 14.15 24.15
N SER A 383 -26.63 14.89 24.87
CA SER A 383 -25.23 15.09 24.45
C SER A 383 -24.24 15.08 25.62
N HIS A 384 -24.44 14.20 26.61
CA HIS A 384 -23.42 13.91 27.64
C HIS A 384 -22.82 12.50 27.51
N GLY A 385 -23.09 11.80 26.41
CA GLY A 385 -22.50 10.48 26.15
C GLY A 385 -21.04 10.58 25.68
N ALA A 386 -20.76 11.45 24.72
CA ALA A 386 -19.44 11.53 24.07
C ALA A 386 -18.38 12.17 24.97
N GLU A 387 -18.73 13.23 25.70
CA GLU A 387 -17.80 13.90 26.63
C GLU A 387 -17.46 13.00 27.82
N ASN A 388 -18.43 12.28 28.38
CA ASN A 388 -18.16 11.33 29.47
C ASN A 388 -17.29 10.16 29.02
N THR A 389 -17.44 9.67 27.78
CA THR A 389 -16.54 8.64 27.24
C THR A 389 -15.14 9.17 26.95
N ALA A 390 -15.00 10.44 26.57
CA ALA A 390 -13.70 11.07 26.37
C ALA A 390 -12.94 11.22 27.70
N PHE A 391 -13.61 11.70 28.74
CA PHE A 391 -13.02 11.77 30.09
C PHE A 391 -12.64 10.39 30.64
N GLN A 392 -13.47 9.36 30.40
CA GLN A 392 -13.15 7.99 30.82
C GLN A 392 -11.96 7.40 30.09
N LEU A 393 -11.83 7.66 28.78
CA LEU A 393 -10.67 7.23 28.00
C LEU A 393 -9.40 7.99 28.41
N GLU A 394 -9.51 9.26 28.78
CA GLU A 394 -8.39 10.06 29.28
C GLU A 394 -7.91 9.56 30.65
N ASP A 395 -8.84 9.24 31.56
CA ASP A 395 -8.53 8.63 32.85
C ASP A 395 -7.90 7.22 32.69
N ASP A 396 -8.42 6.39 31.79
CA ASP A 396 -7.85 5.08 31.46
C ASP A 396 -6.45 5.20 30.82
N LEU A 397 -6.24 6.20 29.98
CA LEU A 397 -4.92 6.50 29.39
C LEU A 397 -3.93 6.98 30.46
N MET A 398 -4.35 7.84 31.38
CA MET A 398 -3.52 8.26 32.51
C MET A 398 -3.19 7.09 33.46
N ALA A 399 -4.15 6.20 33.72
CA ALA A 399 -3.95 5.00 34.52
C ALA A 399 -2.93 4.06 33.87
N THR A 400 -3.09 3.77 32.57
CA THR A 400 -2.16 2.91 31.82
C THR A 400 -0.78 3.53 31.67
N LYS A 401 -0.68 4.85 31.48
CA LYS A 401 0.62 5.57 31.47
C LYS A 401 1.33 5.48 32.82
N LYS A 402 0.58 5.56 33.93
CA LYS A 402 1.13 5.40 35.28
C LYS A 402 1.58 3.96 35.53
N GLU A 403 0.83 2.98 35.06
CA GLU A 403 1.17 1.56 35.15
C GLU A 403 2.40 1.23 34.31
N LEU A 404 2.49 1.74 33.08
CA LEU A 404 3.63 1.55 32.19
C LEU A 404 4.90 2.20 32.76
N LYS A 405 4.76 3.38 33.38
CA LYS A 405 5.86 4.03 34.11
C LYS A 405 6.30 3.21 35.32
N SER A 406 5.35 2.69 36.09
CA SER A 406 5.66 1.80 37.23
C SER A 406 6.35 0.51 36.79
N ALA A 407 5.95 -0.07 35.66
CA ALA A 407 6.57 -1.26 35.09
C ALA A 407 8.00 -0.95 34.59
N LEU A 408 8.21 0.21 33.97
CA LEU A 408 9.52 0.68 33.54
C LEU A 408 10.46 0.89 34.74
N ASP A 409 9.98 1.56 35.79
CA ASP A 409 10.75 1.76 37.02
C ASP A 409 11.11 0.39 37.66
N GLN A 410 10.20 -0.58 37.63
CA GLN A 410 10.45 -1.92 38.16
C GLN A 410 11.48 -2.71 37.34
N VAL A 411 11.46 -2.59 36.01
CA VAL A 411 12.49 -3.16 35.13
C VAL A 411 13.86 -2.53 35.41
N GLN A 412 13.93 -1.21 35.53
CA GLN A 412 15.17 -0.50 35.83
C GLN A 412 15.75 -0.89 37.19
N ILE A 413 14.90 -1.03 38.22
CA ILE A 413 15.31 -1.55 39.53
C ILE A 413 15.85 -2.98 39.39
N SER A 414 15.17 -3.85 38.63
CA SER A 414 15.65 -5.23 38.42
C SER A 414 16.97 -5.31 37.68
N GLU A 415 17.22 -4.39 36.74
CA GLU A 415 18.47 -4.32 35.99
C GLU A 415 19.62 -3.86 36.90
N GLU A 416 19.38 -2.86 37.75
CA GLU A 416 20.35 -2.42 38.75
C GLU A 416 20.67 -3.52 39.78
N ILE A 417 19.66 -4.26 40.24
CA ILE A 417 19.85 -5.43 41.12
C ILE A 417 20.67 -6.51 40.42
N TYR A 418 20.36 -6.80 39.15
CA TYR A 418 21.10 -7.81 38.37
C TYR A 418 22.57 -7.38 38.19
N LYS A 419 22.81 -6.11 37.90
CA LYS A 419 24.16 -5.54 37.80
C LYS A 419 24.92 -5.59 39.12
N ALA A 420 24.29 -5.24 40.24
CA ALA A 420 24.88 -5.32 41.57
C ALA A 420 25.20 -6.79 41.97
N ASN A 421 24.35 -7.74 41.59
CA ASN A 421 24.61 -9.17 41.80
C ASN A 421 25.80 -9.66 40.97
N LEU A 422 25.91 -9.29 39.70
CA LEU A 422 27.06 -9.59 38.85
C LEU A 422 28.36 -8.98 39.39
N GLU A 423 28.31 -7.75 39.89
CA GLU A 423 29.45 -7.09 40.52
C GLU A 423 29.87 -7.82 41.81
N THR A 424 28.91 -8.26 42.62
CA THR A 424 29.18 -9.02 43.85
C THR A 424 29.79 -10.39 43.54
N ILE A 425 29.27 -11.09 42.53
CA ILE A 425 29.81 -12.38 42.07
C ILE A 425 31.25 -12.20 41.59
N THR A 426 31.51 -11.19 40.77
CA THR A 426 32.87 -10.90 40.27
C THR A 426 33.83 -10.47 41.39
N GLN A 427 33.37 -9.73 42.40
CA GLN A 427 34.18 -9.42 43.60
C GLN A 427 34.48 -10.66 44.45
N LEU A 428 33.53 -11.60 44.56
CA LEU A 428 33.74 -12.88 45.25
C LEU A 428 34.69 -13.81 44.50
N GLU A 429 34.65 -13.79 43.16
CA GLU A 429 35.55 -14.58 42.30
C GLU A 429 36.97 -13.97 42.21
N CYS A 430 37.10 -12.65 42.33
CA CYS A 430 38.39 -11.95 42.27
C CYS A 430 39.04 -11.69 43.64
N SER A 431 38.37 -12.00 44.76
CA SER A 431 38.97 -11.91 46.09
C SER A 431 39.99 -13.03 46.28
N PRO A 432 41.31 -12.74 46.37
CA PRO A 432 42.29 -13.78 46.58
C PRO A 432 42.11 -14.36 47.97
N SER A 433 41.92 -15.68 48.05
CA SER A 433 41.96 -16.45 49.28
C SER A 433 43.29 -16.20 50.01
N ALA A 434 43.27 -15.26 50.95
CA ALA A 434 44.36 -14.98 51.86
C ALA A 434 44.42 -16.10 52.92
N ALA A 435 44.93 -17.27 52.53
CA ALA A 435 45.30 -18.33 53.46
C ALA A 435 46.41 -19.21 52.87
N ALA A 436 47.54 -18.60 52.51
CA ALA A 436 48.78 -19.33 52.27
C ALA A 436 49.99 -18.47 52.67
N SER A 437 50.35 -18.48 53.96
CA SER A 437 51.74 -18.63 54.43
C SER A 437 51.83 -18.49 55.95
N SER A 438 52.27 -19.55 56.63
CA SER A 438 53.30 -19.47 57.67
C SER A 438 53.61 -20.88 58.18
N SER A 439 54.81 -21.34 57.86
CA SER A 439 55.43 -22.56 58.40
C SER A 439 56.26 -22.22 59.64
N LYS A 440 56.00 -22.83 60.81
CA LYS A 440 56.96 -23.60 61.63
C LYS A 440 56.47 -23.88 63.06
N ALA A 441 56.55 -25.17 63.38
CA ALA A 441 57.03 -25.80 64.63
C ALA A 441 56.29 -25.59 65.97
N ALA A 442 56.13 -26.77 66.60
CA ALA A 442 56.14 -27.06 68.03
C ALA A 442 54.79 -27.19 68.75
N ASP A 443 54.54 -28.45 69.14
CA ASP A 443 54.21 -28.88 70.50
C ASP A 443 52.73 -28.95 70.95
N VAL A 444 52.43 -30.07 71.62
CA VAL A 444 51.44 -30.27 72.70
C VAL A 444 49.97 -29.98 72.35
N SER A 445 49.21 -31.03 72.03
CA SER A 445 48.31 -31.79 72.91
C SER A 445 46.86 -31.30 72.92
N THR A 446 45.94 -32.27 72.83
CA THR A 446 44.53 -32.20 73.25
C THR A 446 43.70 -31.06 72.67
N ASP A 447 43.15 -31.24 71.48
CA ASP A 447 41.85 -30.66 71.14
C ASP A 447 41.15 -31.46 70.02
N MET A 448 40.39 -32.49 70.40
CA MET A 448 39.53 -33.25 69.46
C MET A 448 38.05 -32.87 69.61
N ASP A 449 37.70 -32.07 70.61
CA ASP A 449 36.33 -31.60 70.85
C ASP A 449 36.03 -30.28 70.13
N GLY A 450 37.01 -29.35 70.02
CA GLY A 450 36.83 -28.10 69.27
C GLY A 450 36.54 -28.29 67.77
N ASN A 451 37.17 -29.28 67.15
CA ASN A 451 37.04 -29.53 65.70
C ASN A 451 35.66 -30.12 65.32
N GLN A 452 35.03 -30.90 66.21
CA GLN A 452 33.68 -31.42 65.99
C GLN A 452 32.61 -30.34 66.14
N GLN A 453 32.82 -29.41 67.08
CA GLN A 453 31.91 -28.29 67.31
C GLN A 453 31.93 -27.32 66.11
N GLU A 454 33.10 -27.00 65.57
CA GLU A 454 33.23 -26.17 64.36
C GLU A 454 32.59 -26.80 63.13
N GLU A 455 32.71 -28.12 62.97
CA GLU A 455 32.08 -28.87 61.88
C GLU A 455 30.54 -28.90 62.02
N LEU A 456 30.03 -29.03 63.25
CA LEU A 456 28.61 -28.93 63.56
C LEU A 456 28.05 -27.52 63.24
N GLU A 457 28.76 -26.47 63.63
CA GLU A 457 28.38 -25.09 63.32
C GLU A 457 28.45 -24.78 61.82
N ARG A 458 29.41 -25.38 61.11
CA ARG A 458 29.50 -25.28 59.64
C ARG A 458 28.31 -25.98 58.98
N MET A 459 27.94 -27.16 59.46
CA MET A 459 26.81 -27.92 58.93
C MET A 459 25.47 -27.23 59.23
N GLN A 460 25.32 -26.65 60.41
CA GLN A 460 24.15 -25.86 60.77
C GLN A 460 24.01 -24.61 59.89
N ARG A 461 25.12 -23.92 59.59
CA ARG A 461 25.13 -22.80 58.63
C ARG A 461 24.77 -23.24 57.21
N LEU A 462 25.25 -24.40 56.77
CA LEU A 462 24.93 -24.96 55.45
C LEU A 462 23.44 -25.31 55.36
N CYS A 463 22.89 -25.96 56.38
CA CYS A 463 21.47 -26.31 56.47
C CYS A 463 20.58 -25.05 56.50
N ALA A 464 20.96 -24.01 57.24
CA ALA A 464 20.23 -22.75 57.28
C ALA A 464 20.22 -22.06 55.90
N ARG A 465 21.37 -22.00 55.21
CA ARG A 465 21.45 -21.45 53.85
C ARG A 465 20.63 -22.26 52.84
N PHE A 466 20.63 -23.58 52.95
CA PHE A 466 19.83 -24.43 52.09
C PHE A 466 18.33 -24.22 52.32
N GLN A 467 17.90 -24.12 53.58
CA GLN A 467 16.50 -23.81 53.94
C GLN A 467 16.08 -22.43 53.42
N GLU A 468 16.95 -21.43 53.54
CA GLU A 468 16.73 -20.10 52.99
C GLU A 468 16.57 -20.13 51.45
N GLN A 469 17.45 -20.85 50.75
CA GLN A 469 17.33 -21.03 49.29
C GLN A 469 16.04 -21.75 48.89
N CYS A 470 15.62 -22.77 49.64
CA CYS A 470 14.34 -23.45 49.41
C CYS A 470 13.15 -22.51 49.61
N LEU A 471 13.18 -21.66 50.64
CA LEU A 471 12.14 -20.66 50.89
C LEU A 471 12.08 -19.63 49.77
N TRP A 472 13.22 -19.09 49.33
CA TRP A 472 13.26 -18.14 48.21
C TRP A 472 12.68 -18.73 46.93
N ARG A 473 13.09 -19.95 46.56
CA ARG A 473 12.50 -20.61 45.37
C ARG A 473 11.00 -20.89 45.51
N SER A 474 10.52 -21.17 46.72
CA SER A 474 9.08 -21.33 46.96
C SER A 474 8.33 -20.02 46.79
N VAL A 475 8.88 -18.90 47.27
CA VAL A 475 8.27 -17.56 47.12
C VAL A 475 8.25 -17.15 45.65
N GLU A 476 9.38 -17.31 44.94
CA GLU A 476 9.46 -17.05 43.50
C GLU A 476 8.44 -17.89 42.71
N GLY A 477 8.29 -19.18 43.06
CA GLY A 477 7.28 -20.05 42.47
C GLY A 477 5.86 -19.54 42.67
N MET A 478 5.51 -19.14 43.91
CA MET A 478 4.20 -18.58 44.21
C MET A 478 3.93 -17.25 43.50
N GLU A 479 4.94 -16.38 43.36
CA GLU A 479 4.80 -15.12 42.61
C GLU A 479 4.59 -15.36 41.12
N LEU A 480 5.28 -16.35 40.54
CA LEU A 480 5.09 -16.74 39.14
C LEU A 480 3.70 -17.33 38.92
N GLU A 481 3.21 -18.18 39.83
CA GLU A 481 1.83 -18.71 39.77
C GLU A 481 0.79 -17.60 39.89
N ALA A 482 1.00 -16.61 40.78
CA ALA A 482 0.12 -15.45 40.90
C ALA A 482 0.11 -14.58 39.63
N LYS A 483 1.28 -14.33 39.03
CA LYS A 483 1.39 -13.61 37.74
C LYS A 483 0.70 -14.38 36.62
N LEU A 484 0.85 -15.70 36.58
CA LEU A 484 0.17 -16.56 35.60
C LEU A 484 -1.35 -16.49 35.77
N ALA A 485 -1.85 -16.55 37.00
CA ALA A 485 -3.29 -16.43 37.29
C ALA A 485 -3.84 -15.05 36.88
N SER A 486 -3.10 -13.96 37.13
CA SER A 486 -3.48 -12.60 36.68
C SER A 486 -3.55 -12.53 35.15
N ALA A 487 -2.52 -13.02 34.46
CA ALA A 487 -2.49 -13.03 33.00
C ALA A 487 -3.63 -13.87 32.39
N GLN A 488 -4.03 -14.97 33.05
CA GLN A 488 -5.17 -15.78 32.62
C GLN A 488 -6.51 -15.05 32.80
N LEU A 489 -6.69 -14.28 33.88
CA LEU A 489 -7.87 -13.45 34.10
C LEU A 489 -7.95 -12.32 33.07
N GLU A 490 -6.84 -11.64 32.77
CA GLU A 490 -6.79 -10.62 31.73
C GLU A 490 -7.10 -11.21 30.35
N ALA A 491 -6.51 -12.36 30.01
CA ALA A 491 -6.82 -13.06 28.76
C ALA A 491 -8.30 -13.46 28.68
N ALA A 492 -8.93 -13.86 29.79
CA ALA A 492 -10.36 -14.13 29.83
C ALA A 492 -11.19 -12.86 29.58
N SER A 493 -10.83 -11.74 30.21
CA SER A 493 -11.46 -10.43 30.00
C SER A 493 -11.34 -9.99 28.53
N TRP A 494 -10.17 -10.15 27.91
CA TRP A 494 -9.97 -9.83 26.49
C TRP A 494 -10.84 -10.68 25.57
N ARG A 495 -11.01 -11.97 25.84
CA ARG A 495 -11.91 -12.84 25.06
C ARG A 495 -13.36 -12.40 25.16
N GLU A 496 -13.81 -11.99 26.35
CA GLU A 496 -15.16 -11.47 26.56
C GLU A 496 -15.38 -10.13 25.84
N LYS A 497 -14.41 -9.20 25.90
CA LYS A 497 -14.42 -7.95 25.13
C LYS A 497 -14.47 -8.21 23.62
N HIS A 498 -13.69 -9.16 23.12
CA HIS A 498 -13.74 -9.53 21.70
C HIS A 498 -15.09 -10.16 21.31
N ALA A 499 -15.67 -11.01 22.15
CA ALA A 499 -16.98 -11.61 21.89
C ALA A 499 -18.09 -10.55 21.84
N THR A 500 -18.07 -9.58 22.76
CA THR A 500 -19.03 -8.47 22.78
C THR A 500 -18.84 -7.55 21.57
N GLN A 501 -17.62 -7.18 21.22
CA GLN A 501 -17.33 -6.39 20.03
C GLN A 501 -17.74 -7.10 18.72
N ALA A 502 -17.52 -8.41 18.61
CA ALA A 502 -17.97 -9.20 17.47
C ALA A 502 -19.50 -9.19 17.32
N SER A 503 -20.23 -9.32 18.45
CA SER A 503 -21.70 -9.25 18.44
C SER A 503 -22.24 -7.87 18.06
N GLN A 504 -21.56 -6.79 18.47
CA GLN A 504 -21.91 -5.43 18.07
C GLN A 504 -21.64 -5.19 16.58
N SER A 505 -20.53 -5.71 16.05
CA SER A 505 -20.22 -5.64 14.63
C SER A 505 -21.28 -6.36 13.79
N GLU A 506 -21.70 -7.56 14.20
CA GLU A 506 -22.76 -8.31 13.52
C GLU A 506 -24.10 -7.56 13.53
N ALA A 507 -24.47 -6.94 14.67
CA ALA A 507 -25.68 -6.13 14.76
C ALA A 507 -25.64 -4.90 13.82
N LEU A 508 -24.49 -4.23 13.72
CA LEU A 508 -24.27 -3.11 12.80
C LEU A 508 -24.29 -3.56 11.34
N GLU A 509 -23.76 -4.74 11.01
CA GLU A 509 -23.87 -5.31 9.66
C GLU A 509 -25.32 -5.55 9.26
N VAL A 510 -26.14 -6.10 10.16
CA VAL A 510 -27.57 -6.31 9.90
C VAL A 510 -28.28 -4.98 9.65
N GLN A 511 -27.99 -3.94 10.44
CA GLN A 511 -28.53 -2.60 10.21
C GLN A 511 -28.07 -2.01 8.87
N ASN A 512 -26.80 -2.19 8.52
CA ASN A 512 -26.25 -1.69 7.26
C ASN A 512 -26.90 -2.37 6.04
N ARG A 513 -27.10 -3.70 6.09
CA ARG A 513 -27.83 -4.45 5.06
C ARG A 513 -29.26 -3.91 4.89
N LYS A 514 -29.95 -3.60 6.00
CA LYS A 514 -31.29 -3.00 5.97
C LYS A 514 -31.28 -1.60 5.34
N LEU A 515 -30.30 -0.75 5.68
CA LEU A 515 -30.15 0.58 5.08
C LEU A 515 -29.86 0.52 3.58
N ARG A 516 -29.05 -0.45 3.13
CA ARG A 516 -28.82 -0.67 1.69
C ARG A 516 -30.08 -1.08 0.96
N ALA A 517 -30.89 -1.97 1.55
CA ALA A 517 -32.18 -2.35 1.00
C ALA A 517 -33.12 -1.13 0.89
N HIS A 518 -33.20 -0.30 1.93
CA HIS A 518 -33.99 0.94 1.89
C HIS A 518 -33.47 1.92 0.83
N LYS A 519 -32.14 2.11 0.72
CA LYS A 519 -31.53 2.96 -0.31
C LYS A 519 -31.87 2.46 -1.71
N ALA A 520 -31.82 1.14 -1.95
CA ALA A 520 -32.16 0.57 -3.25
C ALA A 520 -33.61 0.87 -3.65
N VAL A 521 -34.55 0.73 -2.70
CA VAL A 521 -35.96 1.11 -2.91
C VAL A 521 -36.09 2.61 -3.21
N LEU A 522 -35.43 3.47 -2.44
CA LEU A 522 -35.46 4.92 -2.68
C LEU A 522 -34.91 5.30 -4.06
N VAL A 523 -33.79 4.69 -4.48
CA VAL A 523 -33.21 4.91 -5.81
C VAL A 523 -34.16 4.43 -6.90
N GLN A 524 -34.81 3.29 -6.72
CA GLN A 524 -35.80 2.78 -7.66
C GLN A 524 -37.00 3.73 -7.79
N GLU A 525 -37.50 4.26 -6.67
CA GLU A 525 -38.58 5.25 -6.66
C GLU A 525 -38.16 6.56 -7.33
N VAL A 526 -36.95 7.05 -7.06
CA VAL A 526 -36.42 8.25 -7.74
C VAL A 526 -36.32 8.03 -9.25
N LYS A 527 -35.80 6.87 -9.69
CA LYS A 527 -35.77 6.51 -11.12
C LYS A 527 -37.18 6.41 -11.72
N ARG A 528 -38.16 5.88 -10.97
CA ARG A 528 -39.57 5.82 -11.38
C ARG A 528 -40.18 7.22 -11.54
N LEU A 529 -39.76 8.18 -10.71
CA LEU A 529 -40.23 9.56 -10.73
C LEU A 529 -39.45 10.46 -11.72
N GLN A 530 -38.25 10.07 -12.15
CA GLN A 530 -37.39 10.83 -13.04
C GLN A 530 -38.05 11.23 -14.38
N PRO A 531 -38.87 10.39 -15.05
CA PRO A 531 -39.60 10.80 -16.27
C PRO A 531 -40.58 11.95 -16.04
N TYR A 532 -41.05 12.13 -14.81
CA TYR A 532 -41.98 13.21 -14.43
C TYR A 532 -41.25 14.47 -13.92
N SER A 533 -39.91 14.47 -13.89
CA SER A 533 -39.10 15.60 -13.39
C SER A 533 -39.25 16.88 -14.22
N GLN A 534 -39.58 16.74 -15.51
CA GLN A 534 -39.82 17.86 -16.43
C GLN A 534 -41.28 18.29 -16.50
N VAL A 535 -42.19 17.54 -15.86
CA VAL A 535 -43.61 17.91 -15.81
C VAL A 535 -43.75 19.09 -14.87
N ASN A 536 -43.84 20.28 -15.46
CA ASN A 536 -44.08 21.50 -14.71
C ASN A 536 -45.51 21.42 -14.15
N LEU A 537 -45.62 21.09 -12.86
CA LEU A 537 -46.91 20.97 -12.18
C LEU A 537 -47.76 22.23 -12.36
N ALA A 538 -47.13 23.41 -12.46
CA ALA A 538 -47.83 24.66 -12.70
C ALA A 538 -48.42 24.75 -14.12
N ALA A 539 -47.71 24.24 -15.14
CA ALA A 539 -48.23 24.17 -16.51
C ALA A 539 -49.38 23.16 -16.62
N LEU A 540 -49.27 21.99 -15.97
CA LEU A 540 -50.34 21.00 -15.96
C LEU A 540 -51.59 21.51 -15.21
N VAL A 541 -51.40 22.26 -14.12
CA VAL A 541 -52.49 22.92 -13.40
C VAL A 541 -53.13 24.02 -14.25
N GLN A 542 -52.33 24.78 -15.02
CA GLN A 542 -52.83 25.79 -15.94
C GLN A 542 -53.65 25.17 -17.07
N GLU A 543 -53.15 24.13 -17.74
CA GLU A 543 -53.90 23.39 -18.78
C GLU A 543 -55.20 22.79 -18.22
N ALA A 544 -55.18 22.25 -17.00
CA ALA A 544 -56.39 21.74 -16.34
C ALA A 544 -57.39 22.87 -16.02
N GLN A 545 -56.92 24.06 -15.65
CA GLN A 545 -57.78 25.22 -15.44
C GLN A 545 -58.37 25.74 -16.77
N GLU A 546 -57.58 25.79 -17.83
CA GLU A 546 -58.02 26.15 -19.18
C GLU A 546 -59.06 25.17 -19.73
N ALA A 547 -58.83 23.86 -19.53
CA ALA A 547 -59.80 22.82 -19.89
C ALA A 547 -61.13 22.98 -19.13
N ARG A 548 -61.09 23.31 -17.83
CA ARG A 548 -62.30 23.59 -17.04
C ARG A 548 -63.02 24.85 -17.52
N MET A 549 -62.29 25.90 -17.90
CA MET A 549 -62.89 27.11 -18.48
C MET A 549 -63.55 26.82 -19.82
N MET A 550 -62.89 26.04 -20.70
CA MET A 550 -63.47 25.59 -21.97
C MET A 550 -64.72 24.74 -21.75
N GLN A 551 -64.70 23.80 -20.81
CA GLN A 551 -65.86 22.98 -20.48
C GLN A 551 -67.05 23.85 -20.02
N ARG A 552 -66.82 24.83 -19.13
CA ARG A 552 -67.86 25.77 -18.69
C ARG A 552 -68.39 26.63 -19.85
N SER A 553 -67.52 27.09 -20.73
CA SER A 553 -67.90 27.85 -21.92
C SER A 553 -68.74 27.03 -22.89
N LEU A 554 -68.35 25.77 -23.13
CA LEU A 554 -69.11 24.85 -23.98
C LEU A 554 -70.47 24.52 -23.37
N GLN A 555 -70.53 24.28 -22.05
CA GLN A 555 -71.78 24.08 -21.34
C GLN A 555 -72.70 25.31 -21.48
N ALA A 556 -72.19 26.52 -21.23
CA ALA A 556 -72.98 27.75 -21.40
C ALA A 556 -73.48 27.93 -22.85
N ARG A 557 -72.70 27.52 -23.86
CA ARG A 557 -73.14 27.53 -25.26
C ARG A 557 -74.24 26.51 -25.54
N LEU A 558 -74.16 25.32 -24.96
CA LEU A 558 -75.23 24.31 -25.04
C LEU A 558 -76.50 24.83 -24.37
N ASP A 559 -76.39 25.35 -23.15
CA ASP A 559 -77.53 25.91 -22.41
C ASP A 559 -78.17 27.08 -23.18
N SER A 560 -77.38 27.94 -23.82
CA SER A 560 -77.89 29.05 -24.66
C SER A 560 -78.59 28.58 -25.95
N ARG A 561 -78.13 27.47 -26.54
CA ARG A 561 -78.79 26.86 -27.70
C ARG A 561 -80.08 26.18 -27.29
N GLU A 562 -80.09 25.52 -26.15
CA GLU A 562 -81.28 24.90 -25.59
C GLU A 562 -82.33 25.95 -25.25
N LEU A 563 -81.93 27.08 -24.66
CA LEU A 563 -82.80 28.24 -24.45
C LEU A 563 -83.34 28.82 -25.76
N ARG A 564 -82.50 29.02 -26.79
CA ARG A 564 -82.97 29.48 -28.10
C ARG A 564 -83.91 28.49 -28.78
N GLN A 565 -83.69 27.19 -28.64
CA GLN A 565 -84.59 26.16 -29.17
C GLN A 565 -85.91 26.10 -28.38
N GLN A 566 -85.90 26.42 -27.08
CA GLN A 566 -87.11 26.58 -26.29
C GLN A 566 -87.87 27.87 -26.62
N GLU A 567 -87.16 28.97 -26.89
CA GLU A 567 -87.74 30.24 -27.37
C GLU A 567 -88.32 30.09 -28.79
N GLU A 568 -87.62 29.43 -29.72
CA GLU A 568 -88.13 29.12 -31.06
C GLU A 568 -89.33 28.17 -31.04
N LYS A 569 -89.40 27.23 -30.07
CA LYS A 569 -90.60 26.41 -29.83
C LYS A 569 -91.74 27.17 -29.13
N ALA A 570 -91.46 28.29 -28.48
CA ALA A 570 -92.47 29.14 -27.85
C ALA A 570 -93.05 30.19 -28.81
N ASP A 571 -92.31 30.56 -29.86
CA ASP A 571 -92.72 31.51 -30.90
C ASP A 571 -93.34 30.85 -32.15
N GLU A 572 -93.44 29.52 -32.22
CA GLU A 572 -94.26 28.86 -33.25
C GLU A 572 -95.76 28.91 -32.89
N PRO A 573 -96.62 29.60 -33.68
CA PRO A 573 -98.06 29.51 -33.49
C PRO A 573 -98.53 28.11 -33.87
N ASN A 574 -99.14 27.42 -32.90
CA ASN A 574 -99.87 26.17 -33.02
C ASN A 574 -100.53 25.99 -34.40
N THR A 575 -99.91 25.17 -35.26
CA THR A 575 -100.63 24.43 -36.29
C THR A 575 -100.24 22.97 -36.22
N ASP A 576 -101.28 22.17 -36.06
CA ASP A 576 -101.36 20.73 -36.09
C ASP A 576 -100.35 19.99 -36.99
N ALA A 577 -99.90 18.87 -36.43
CA ALA A 577 -99.72 17.57 -37.07
C ALA A 577 -98.41 17.23 -37.82
N THR A 578 -97.81 16.14 -37.32
CA THR A 578 -97.20 15.01 -38.07
C THR A 578 -95.88 15.18 -38.84
N VAL A 579 -95.03 14.17 -38.60
CA VAL A 579 -93.97 13.59 -39.47
C VAL A 579 -92.60 14.28 -39.46
N GLY A 580 -91.57 13.50 -39.16
CA GLY A 580 -90.20 13.79 -39.62
C GLY A 580 -89.07 13.27 -38.74
N ALA A 581 -88.97 11.96 -38.51
CA ALA A 581 -87.71 11.36 -38.08
C ALA A 581 -86.70 11.48 -39.24
N GLY A 582 -85.90 12.54 -39.23
CA GLY A 582 -84.85 12.82 -40.21
C GLY A 582 -83.49 12.47 -39.64
N ALA A 583 -82.82 11.52 -40.29
CA ALA A 583 -81.49 11.01 -39.98
C ALA A 583 -80.42 12.11 -39.92
N ALA A 584 -79.63 12.11 -38.85
CA ALA A 584 -78.32 12.76 -38.83
C ALA A 584 -77.26 11.68 -39.07
N ASP A 585 -76.74 11.71 -40.28
CA ASP A 585 -75.63 10.95 -40.83
C ASP A 585 -74.35 11.26 -40.03
N PHE A 586 -73.86 10.29 -39.25
CA PHE A 586 -72.55 10.35 -38.60
C PHE A 586 -71.59 9.46 -39.37
N VAL A 587 -70.77 10.09 -40.23
CA VAL A 587 -69.64 9.44 -40.89
C VAL A 587 -68.59 9.12 -39.83
N MET A 588 -68.44 7.83 -39.56
CA MET A 588 -67.41 7.23 -38.72
C MET A 588 -66.15 7.10 -39.60
N VAL A 589 -65.13 7.94 -39.36
CA VAL A 589 -63.82 7.75 -39.97
C VAL A 589 -63.00 6.90 -39.00
N GLU A 590 -62.92 5.61 -39.29
CA GLU A 590 -61.91 4.71 -38.73
C GLU A 590 -60.53 5.19 -39.20
N ALA A 591 -59.64 5.49 -38.25
CA ALA A 591 -58.22 5.51 -38.51
C ALA A 591 -57.66 4.17 -38.00
N ASP A 592 -57.53 3.23 -38.93
CA ASP A 592 -56.79 1.99 -38.73
C ASP A 592 -55.30 2.30 -38.50
N ASP A 593 -54.75 1.72 -37.43
CA ASP A 593 -53.32 1.46 -37.30
C ASP A 593 -52.90 0.38 -38.31
N PRO A 594 -51.76 0.53 -39.00
CA PRO A 594 -51.00 -0.63 -39.44
C PRO A 594 -49.66 -0.77 -38.73
N GLU A 595 -49.44 -2.02 -38.34
CA GLU A 595 -48.32 -2.62 -37.63
C GLU A 595 -46.94 -2.43 -38.28
N SER A 596 -45.95 -2.57 -37.40
CA SER A 596 -44.57 -3.05 -37.61
C SER A 596 -44.32 -3.92 -38.86
N GLY A 597 -43.21 -3.64 -39.56
CA GLY A 597 -42.62 -4.62 -40.48
C GLY A 597 -41.50 -4.11 -41.39
N ALA A 598 -40.25 -4.22 -40.90
CA ALA A 598 -39.00 -4.62 -41.58
C ALA A 598 -38.63 -4.18 -43.03
N LEU A 599 -37.30 -4.11 -43.22
CA LEU A 599 -36.49 -3.94 -44.45
C LEU A 599 -36.12 -2.47 -44.73
N GLY A 600 -34.85 -2.04 -44.76
CA GLY A 600 -33.62 -2.76 -45.06
C GLY A 600 -33.03 -2.21 -46.37
N ALA A 601 -32.05 -1.31 -46.22
CA ALA A 601 -30.94 -1.00 -47.13
C ALA A 601 -31.19 -0.63 -48.62
N LEU A 602 -30.64 0.52 -49.04
CA LEU A 602 -29.68 0.71 -50.18
C LEU A 602 -29.83 2.08 -50.89
N GLY A 603 -28.68 2.67 -51.26
CA GLY A 603 -28.54 3.72 -52.29
C GLY A 603 -28.11 5.07 -51.71
N VAL A 604 -26.81 5.40 -51.65
CA VAL A 604 -25.99 5.97 -52.76
C VAL A 604 -26.55 7.31 -53.25
N GLU A 605 -26.04 8.41 -52.70
CA GLU A 605 -25.09 9.35 -53.35
C GLU A 605 -24.31 10.13 -52.28
#